data_AF-A0A3C0G1F1-F1
#
_entry.id   AF-A0A3C0G1F1-F1
#
_cell.length_a   1.000
_cell.length_b   1.000
_cell.length_c   1.000
_cell.angle_alpha   90.00
_cell.angle_beta   90.00
_cell.angle_gamma   90.00
#
_symmetry.space_group_name_H-M   'P 1'
#
loop_
_entity.id
_entity.type
_entity.pdbx_description
1 polymer ?
#
loop_
_entity_poly.entity_id
_entity_poly.type
_entity_poly.pdbx_seq_one_letter_code
_entity_poly.pdbx_strand_id
1 'polypeptide(L)'
;MSAMERLSNRGPDKTNIEQINFNGVKFNTIHTLLSMTGETTPQPLTSDCGEYQLVFNGEIYNYKELSNNHKTDGYSIIDSYKEHGDEFTRHLRGEWSFILFDHR
;
A
#
# COMPACT_ATOMS: atom_id res chain seq x y z
N MET A 1 4.75 18.44 16.74
CA MET A 1 3.67 17.75 16.01
C MET A 1 4.31 16.78 15.04
N SER A 2 4.16 15.47 15.27
CA SER A 2 4.69 14.39 14.43
C SER A 2 3.94 14.30 13.10
N ALA A 3 4.52 13.61 12.11
CA ALA A 3 3.84 13.36 10.83
C ALA A 3 2.50 12.64 11.01
N MET A 4 2.43 11.70 11.96
CA MET A 4 1.23 10.96 12.32
C MET A 4 0.10 11.87 12.82
N GLU A 5 0.41 12.79 13.73
CA GLU A 5 -0.58 13.74 14.27
C GLU A 5 -1.17 14.66 13.18
N ARG A 6 -0.38 14.97 12.14
CA ARG A 6 -0.83 15.80 11.01
C ARG A 6 -1.70 15.03 10.00
N LEU A 7 -1.57 13.71 9.96
CA LEU A 7 -2.25 12.85 8.98
C LEU A 7 -3.45 12.10 9.56
N SER A 8 -3.62 12.07 10.89
CA SER A 8 -4.71 11.33 11.57
C SER A 8 -6.11 11.62 11.02
N ASN A 9 -6.40 12.88 10.67
CA ASN A 9 -7.70 13.27 10.10
C ASN A 9 -7.94 12.69 8.69
N ARG A 10 -6.90 12.27 7.97
CA ARG A 10 -7.03 11.62 6.66
C ARG A 10 -7.40 10.15 6.76
N GLY A 11 -7.21 9.54 7.93
CA GLY A 11 -7.45 8.11 8.16
C GLY A 11 -7.75 7.83 9.63
N PRO A 12 -8.97 8.14 10.08
CA PRO A 12 -9.34 8.07 11.49
C PRO A 12 -9.58 6.65 12.01
N ASP A 13 -9.75 5.66 11.12
CA ASP A 13 -10.19 4.31 11.52
C ASP A 13 -9.06 3.52 12.19
N LYS A 14 -7.85 3.62 11.65
CA LYS A 14 -6.69 2.92 12.22
C LYS A 14 -5.38 3.55 11.81
N THR A 15 -4.48 3.76 12.77
CA THR A 15 -3.07 4.06 12.46
C THR A 15 -2.22 2.84 12.72
N ASN A 16 -1.30 2.54 11.81
CA ASN A 16 -0.35 1.45 11.95
C ASN A 16 1.05 1.90 11.52
N ILE A 17 2.05 1.36 12.21
CA ILE A 17 3.47 1.67 12.00
C ILE A 17 4.21 0.35 11.90
N GLU A 18 4.94 0.18 10.80
CA GLU A 18 5.86 -0.95 10.63
C GLU A 18 7.27 -0.43 10.44
N GLN A 19 8.26 -1.28 10.73
CA GLN A 19 9.66 -0.96 10.54
C GLN A 19 10.26 -1.90 9.52
N ILE A 20 10.88 -1.32 8.49
CA ILE A 20 11.70 -2.06 7.54
C ILE A 20 13.18 -1.79 7.82
N ASN A 21 14.00 -2.79 7.52
CA ASN A 21 15.45 -2.69 7.57
C ASN A 21 16.00 -2.90 6.17
N PHE A 22 16.77 -1.92 5.68
CA PHE A 22 17.43 -2.00 4.39
C PHE A 22 18.89 -1.59 4.56
N ASN A 23 19.81 -2.51 4.26
CA ASN A 23 21.25 -2.30 4.39
C ASN A 23 21.68 -1.76 5.78
N GLY A 24 21.03 -2.23 6.85
CA GLY A 24 21.30 -1.81 8.22
C GLY A 24 20.65 -0.48 8.64
N VAL A 25 19.94 0.18 7.72
CA VAL A 25 19.18 1.41 8.00
C VAL A 25 17.73 1.05 8.27
N LYS A 26 17.19 1.54 9.39
CA LYS A 26 15.79 1.33 9.80
C LYS A 26 14.91 2.46 9.30
N PHE A 27 13.85 2.13 8.59
CA PHE A 27 12.81 3.08 8.18
C PHE A 27 11.50 2.70 8.84
N ASN A 28 10.75 3.69 9.32
CA ASN A 28 9.39 3.48 9.80
C ASN A 28 8.42 3.85 8.69
N THR A 29 7.55 2.91 8.31
CA THR A 29 6.44 3.10 7.38
C THR A 29 5.17 3.29 8.19
N ILE A 30 4.51 4.43 8.01
CA ILE A 30 3.34 4.85 8.80
C ILE A 30 2.16 5.02 7.87
N HIS A 31 1.00 4.47 8.23
CA HIS A 31 -0.25 4.70 7.52
C HIS A 31 -1.40 5.01 8.47
N THR A 32 -2.22 5.99 8.10
CA THR A 32 -3.49 6.33 8.74
C THR A 32 -4.61 5.91 7.79
N LEU A 33 -5.39 4.90 8.16
CA LEU A 33 -6.42 4.25 7.34
C LEU A 33 -7.78 4.94 7.49
N LEU A 34 -8.39 5.24 6.36
CA LEU A 34 -9.84 5.33 6.18
C LEU A 34 -10.26 4.12 5.33
N SER A 35 -11.09 3.25 5.87
CA SER A 35 -11.46 1.97 5.24
C SER A 35 -12.61 2.17 4.25
N MET A 36 -12.28 2.29 2.96
CA MET A 36 -13.25 2.57 1.90
C MET A 36 -13.53 1.38 0.96
N THR A 37 -12.52 0.54 0.67
CA THR A 37 -12.62 -0.50 -0.36
C THR A 37 -12.23 -1.88 0.17
N GLY A 38 -13.08 -2.87 -0.08
CA GLY A 38 -12.83 -4.26 0.28
C GLY A 38 -12.93 -4.55 1.78
N GLU A 39 -12.18 -5.55 2.23
CA GLU A 39 -12.05 -5.87 3.66
C GLU A 39 -11.17 -4.83 4.36
N THR A 40 -11.54 -4.45 5.59
CA THR A 40 -10.72 -3.54 6.41
C THR A 40 -9.34 -4.14 6.63
N THR A 41 -8.37 -3.63 5.88
CA THR A 41 -7.01 -4.15 5.82
C THR A 41 -6.05 -3.07 6.33
N PRO A 42 -5.40 -3.29 7.49
CA PRO A 42 -4.37 -2.38 7.97
C PRO A 42 -3.23 -2.29 6.95
N GLN A 43 -2.72 -1.08 6.74
CA GLN A 43 -1.52 -0.83 5.94
C GLN A 43 -0.36 -0.42 6.86
N PRO A 44 0.92 -0.58 6.48
CA PRO A 44 1.44 -1.01 5.18
C PRO A 44 0.99 -2.42 4.77
N LEU A 45 0.76 -2.64 3.47
CA LEU A 45 0.47 -3.97 2.93
C LEU A 45 1.78 -4.69 2.68
N THR A 46 1.87 -5.96 3.08
CA THR A 46 3.00 -6.83 2.76
C THR A 46 2.54 -7.90 1.78
N SER A 47 3.33 -8.13 0.73
CA SER A 47 3.10 -9.22 -0.23
C SER A 47 3.19 -10.60 0.45
N ASP A 48 2.52 -11.61 -0.13
CA ASP A 48 2.54 -12.97 0.43
C ASP A 48 3.96 -13.59 0.49
N CYS A 49 4.87 -13.19 -0.40
CA CYS A 49 6.27 -13.62 -0.37
C CYS A 49 7.15 -12.81 0.60
N GLY A 50 6.65 -11.72 1.18
CA GLY A 50 7.39 -10.85 2.09
C GLY A 50 8.42 -9.93 1.42
N GLU A 51 8.57 -9.97 0.10
CA GLU A 51 9.58 -9.19 -0.64
C GLU A 51 9.14 -7.77 -0.99
N TYR A 52 7.85 -7.46 -0.87
CA TYR A 52 7.30 -6.15 -1.17
C TYR A 52 6.46 -5.61 -0.01
N GLN A 53 6.66 -4.33 0.32
CA GLN A 53 5.84 -3.59 1.28
C GLN A 53 5.28 -2.32 0.63
N LEU A 54 4.01 -2.02 0.85
CA LEU A 54 3.30 -0.90 0.22
C LEU A 54 2.61 -0.02 1.25
N VAL A 55 2.83 1.29 1.15
CA VAL A 55 1.97 2.31 1.78
C VAL A 55 1.19 3.01 0.69
N PHE A 56 -0.14 3.05 0.78
CA PHE A 56 -0.99 3.49 -0.30
C PHE A 56 -2.16 4.36 0.20
N ASN A 57 -2.31 5.54 -0.41
CA ASN A 57 -3.49 6.40 -0.26
C ASN A 57 -4.16 6.60 -1.62
N GLY A 58 -5.41 6.17 -1.74
CA GLY A 58 -6.18 6.30 -2.96
C GLY A 58 -7.15 5.14 -3.16
N GLU A 59 -7.59 4.97 -4.41
CA GLU A 59 -8.41 3.85 -4.85
C GLU A 59 -7.94 3.35 -6.23
N ILE A 60 -7.82 2.03 -6.41
CA ILE A 60 -7.58 1.38 -7.71
C ILE A 60 -8.91 0.82 -8.22
N TYR A 61 -9.57 1.55 -9.12
CA TYR A 61 -10.91 1.23 -9.61
C TYR A 61 -10.97 -0.11 -10.36
N ASN A 62 -9.92 -0.46 -11.10
CA ASN A 62 -9.87 -1.71 -11.87
C ASN A 62 -9.25 -2.89 -11.10
N TYR A 63 -9.12 -2.84 -9.77
CA TYR A 63 -8.48 -3.91 -9.00
C TYR A 63 -9.13 -5.29 -9.19
N LYS A 64 -10.46 -5.35 -9.38
CA LYS A 64 -11.17 -6.59 -9.69
C LYS A 64 -10.95 -7.10 -11.12
N GLU A 65 -10.66 -6.20 -12.08
CA GLU A 65 -10.24 -6.59 -13.43
C GLU A 65 -8.83 -7.22 -13.39
N LEU A 66 -7.96 -6.71 -12.52
CA LEU A 66 -6.59 -7.21 -12.32
C LEU A 66 -6.58 -8.54 -11.56
N SER A 67 -7.40 -8.70 -10.51
CA SER A 67 -7.62 -9.98 -9.85
C SER A 67 -8.91 -9.99 -9.02
N ASN A 68 -9.70 -11.06 -9.16
CA ASN A 68 -10.90 -11.25 -8.35
C ASN A 68 -10.59 -11.56 -6.87
N ASN A 69 -9.37 -12.01 -6.58
CA ASN A 69 -8.97 -12.54 -5.26
C ASN A 69 -8.45 -11.46 -4.30
N HIS A 70 -8.27 -10.21 -4.75
CA HIS A 70 -7.79 -9.14 -3.89
C HIS A 70 -8.82 -8.77 -2.81
N LYS A 71 -8.37 -8.84 -1.54
CA LYS A 71 -9.15 -8.45 -0.35
C LYS A 71 -9.39 -6.94 -0.28
N THR A 72 -8.40 -6.18 -0.72
CA THR A 72 -8.43 -4.72 -0.86
C THR A 72 -7.70 -4.36 -2.15
N ASP A 73 -8.00 -3.21 -2.71
CA ASP A 73 -7.50 -2.73 -3.99
C ASP A 73 -5.99 -2.49 -3.99
N GLY A 74 -5.38 -2.13 -2.86
CA GLY A 74 -3.94 -1.89 -2.75
C GLY A 74 -3.05 -3.08 -3.17
N TYR A 75 -3.53 -4.33 -3.02
CA TYR A 75 -2.78 -5.51 -3.49
C TYR A 75 -2.58 -5.54 -5.02
N SER A 76 -3.46 -4.89 -5.78
CA SER A 76 -3.31 -4.78 -7.23
C SER A 76 -2.09 -3.96 -7.65
N ILE A 77 -1.63 -3.02 -6.81
CA ILE A 77 -0.40 -2.26 -7.03
C ILE A 77 0.82 -3.19 -6.93
N ILE A 78 0.88 -4.01 -5.87
CA ILE A 78 1.97 -4.97 -5.64
C ILE A 78 2.04 -5.99 -6.78
N ASP A 79 0.90 -6.60 -7.13
CA ASP A 79 0.89 -7.63 -8.17
C ASP A 79 1.17 -7.05 -9.56
N SER A 80 0.66 -5.87 -9.88
CA SER A 80 0.99 -5.20 -11.14
C SER A 80 2.48 -4.88 -11.23
N TYR A 81 3.11 -4.43 -10.14
CA TYR A 81 4.57 -4.20 -10.11
C TYR A 81 5.35 -5.49 -10.36
N LYS A 82 4.95 -6.59 -9.72
CA LYS A 82 5.58 -7.90 -9.94
C LYS A 82 5.46 -8.38 -11.38
N GLU A 83 4.34 -8.11 -12.05
CA GLU A 83 4.10 -8.55 -13.42
C GLU A 83 4.76 -7.65 -14.48
N HIS A 84 4.73 -6.34 -14.28
CA HIS A 84 5.07 -5.36 -15.31
C HIS A 84 6.29 -4.48 -15.00
N GLY A 85 6.92 -4.65 -13.83
CA GLY A 85 8.07 -3.85 -13.41
C GLY A 85 7.72 -2.36 -13.36
N ASP A 86 8.62 -1.50 -13.81
CA ASP A 86 8.47 -0.04 -13.72
C ASP A 86 7.27 0.53 -14.53
N GLU A 87 6.78 -0.22 -15.52
CA GLU A 87 5.65 0.21 -16.36
C GLU A 87 4.28 -0.11 -15.73
N PHE A 88 4.25 -0.77 -14.57
CA PHE A 88 3.02 -1.27 -13.95
C PHE A 88 1.94 -0.22 -13.72
N THR A 89 2.33 1.03 -13.49
CA THR A 89 1.40 2.14 -13.25
C THR A 89 0.46 2.38 -14.44
N ARG A 90 0.84 1.98 -15.66
CA ARG A 90 -0.01 2.06 -16.86
C ARG A 90 -1.23 1.13 -16.82
N HIS A 91 -1.19 0.12 -15.96
CA HIS A 91 -2.24 -0.86 -15.80
C HIS A 91 -3.22 -0.51 -14.66
N LEU A 92 -2.91 0.53 -13.89
CA LEU A 92 -3.74 0.99 -12.77
C LEU A 92 -4.68 2.11 -13.23
N ARG A 93 -5.98 1.94 -13.02
CA ARG A 93 -6.99 3.00 -13.19
C ARG A 93 -7.45 3.44 -11.81
N GLY A 94 -7.30 4.71 -11.49
CA GLY A 94 -7.61 5.19 -10.16
C GLY A 94 -7.09 6.58 -9.87
N GLU A 95 -7.20 6.95 -8.61
CA GLU A 95 -6.51 8.08 -8.02
C GLU A 95 -5.68 7.57 -6.86
N TRP A 96 -4.37 7.77 -6.90
CA TRP A 96 -3.49 7.10 -5.96
C TRP A 96 -2.18 7.84 -5.74
N SER A 97 -1.63 7.65 -4.55
CA SER A 97 -0.27 7.99 -4.15
C SER A 97 0.24 6.83 -3.30
N PHE A 98 1.43 6.33 -3.60
CA PHE A 98 1.99 5.21 -2.87
C PHE A 98 3.50 5.31 -2.69
N ILE A 99 4.00 4.52 -1.75
CA ILE A 99 5.41 4.15 -1.60
C ILE A 99 5.45 2.63 -1.64
N LEU A 100 6.14 2.07 -2.64
CA LEU A 100 6.39 0.63 -2.74
C LEU A 100 7.87 0.40 -2.40
N PHE A 101 8.11 -0.49 -1.45
CA PHE A 101 9.43 -0.95 -1.06
C PHE A 101 9.65 -2.34 -1.65
N ASP A 102 10.66 -2.48 -2.51
CA ASP A 102 11.14 -3.75 -3.06
C ASP A 102 12.39 -4.17 -2.28
N HIS A 103 12.33 -5.33 -1.61
CA HIS A 103 13.41 -5.85 -0.76
C HIS A 103 14.49 -6.63 -1.53
N ARG A 104 14.37 -6.78 -2.86
CA ARG A 104 15.32 -7.54 -3.69
C ARG A 104 16.63 -6.80 -3.97
#